data_AF-A0A554MZ80-F1
#
_entry.id   AF-A0A554MZ80-F1
#
_cell.length_a   1.000
_cell.length_b   1.000
_cell.length_c   1.000
_cell.angle_alpha   90.00
_cell.angle_beta   90.00
_cell.angle_gamma   90.00
#
_symmetry.space_group_name_H-M   'P 1'
#
loop_
_entity.id
_entity.type
_entity.pdbx_description
1 polymer ?
#
loop_
_entity_poly.entity_id
_entity_poly.type
_entity_poly.pdbx_seq_one_letter_code
_entity_poly.pdbx_strand_id
1 'polypeptide(L)'
;MNAPRLGLLLDVDGPIASPVSRTIAIPSIVADLVALAAEGIPIVFNTGRSDAFIRSEVVGPLLAGGLAEGGRVHAVCEKGAVWCSIGPQYDGGMGELTVAEDLALPRDYADEMRELVRDEYADLVFFDETKRAMVSIEQRVEVLNATYLARQPEFDAKAMAALERRGLGVRRLDDVRPDADGAVQWRIDPTIISTDVESDRSGKDLGAERSLELLGQDGELPVTWRTVGDSRSDYAMADWLHAHGHEVAHVDVRPADGVPATPYPVLTAPDGVIHDEAGARFLADWRAGR
;
A
#
# COMPACT_ATOMS: atom_id res chain seq x y z
N MET A 1 -3.55 -27.17 -15.92
CA MET A 1 -4.55 -26.12 -15.62
C MET A 1 -4.22 -24.95 -16.52
N ASN A 2 -5.18 -24.12 -16.91
CA ASN A 2 -4.88 -22.95 -17.74
C ASN A 2 -4.64 -21.75 -16.81
N ALA A 3 -3.62 -20.95 -17.12
CA ALA A 3 -3.32 -19.71 -16.44
C ALA A 3 -4.58 -18.83 -16.30
N PRO A 4 -4.79 -18.16 -15.14
CA PRO A 4 -5.88 -17.21 -14.98
C PRO A 4 -5.83 -16.13 -16.07
N ARG A 5 -7.00 -15.72 -16.58
CA ARG A 5 -7.04 -14.69 -17.63
C ARG A 5 -6.62 -13.31 -17.12
N LEU A 6 -6.95 -13.02 -15.86
CA LEU A 6 -6.80 -11.71 -15.23
C LEU A 6 -6.21 -11.88 -13.83
N GLY A 7 -5.34 -10.95 -13.43
CA GLY A 7 -4.87 -10.75 -12.05
C GLY A 7 -5.06 -9.30 -11.62
N LEU A 8 -5.30 -9.10 -10.32
CA LEU A 8 -5.56 -7.78 -9.75
C LEU A 8 -4.50 -7.41 -8.72
N LEU A 9 -3.87 -6.24 -8.89
CA LEU A 9 -3.06 -5.58 -7.86
C LEU A 9 -3.75 -4.28 -7.45
N LEU A 10 -4.26 -4.24 -6.23
CA LEU A 10 -5.17 -3.20 -5.78
C LEU A 10 -4.50 -2.40 -4.67
N ASP A 11 -4.36 -1.09 -4.82
CA ASP A 11 -4.25 -0.26 -3.62
C ASP A 11 -5.58 -0.31 -2.84
N VAL A 12 -5.49 -0.03 -1.55
CA VAL A 12 -6.62 -0.09 -0.64
C VAL A 12 -7.26 1.29 -0.47
N ASP A 13 -6.48 2.33 -0.19
CA ASP A 13 -7.02 3.66 0.08
C ASP A 13 -7.44 4.35 -1.21
N GLY A 14 -8.71 4.74 -1.32
CA GLY A 14 -9.24 5.29 -2.57
C GLY A 14 -9.99 4.21 -3.35
N PRO A 15 -9.34 3.22 -4.00
CA PRO A 15 -10.07 2.26 -4.84
C PRO A 15 -11.00 1.30 -4.10
N ILE A 16 -10.63 0.86 -2.89
CA ILE A 16 -11.34 -0.22 -2.17
C ILE A 16 -11.97 0.30 -0.89
N ALA A 17 -11.20 1.03 -0.09
CA ALA A 17 -11.65 1.71 1.11
C ALA A 17 -11.80 3.21 0.83
N SER A 18 -12.91 3.79 1.29
CA SER A 18 -13.17 5.21 1.10
C SER A 18 -12.08 6.06 1.79
N PRO A 19 -11.53 7.08 1.14
CA PRO A 19 -10.56 7.99 1.77
C PRO A 19 -11.17 8.81 2.92
N VAL A 20 -12.51 8.83 3.02
CA VAL A 20 -13.24 9.55 4.07
C VAL A 20 -13.48 8.65 5.29
N SER A 21 -14.13 7.49 5.11
CA SER A 21 -14.45 6.60 6.23
C SER A 21 -13.32 5.66 6.61
N ARG A 22 -12.32 5.49 5.74
CA ARG A 22 -11.24 4.48 5.84
C ARG A 22 -11.77 3.05 6.00
N THR A 23 -12.92 2.77 5.39
CA THR A 23 -13.62 1.47 5.39
C THR A 23 -14.11 1.16 3.98
N ILE A 24 -14.46 -0.10 3.69
CA ILE A 24 -15.16 -0.44 2.46
C ILE A 24 -16.62 0.04 2.56
N ALA A 25 -16.90 1.25 2.07
CA ALA A 25 -18.20 1.90 2.20
C ALA A 25 -19.25 1.37 1.23
N ILE A 26 -18.82 0.84 0.07
CA ILE A 26 -19.69 0.39 -1.00
C ILE A 26 -19.80 -1.15 -0.96
N PRO A 27 -20.96 -1.73 -0.61
CA PRO A 27 -21.09 -3.17 -0.42
C PRO A 27 -20.77 -4.02 -1.65
N SER A 28 -20.95 -3.48 -2.86
CA SER A 28 -20.65 -4.23 -4.09
C SER A 28 -19.17 -4.53 -4.26
N ILE A 29 -18.26 -3.72 -3.68
CA ILE A 29 -16.81 -3.99 -3.73
C ILE A 29 -16.50 -5.36 -3.13
N VAL A 30 -17.00 -5.65 -1.93
CA VAL A 30 -16.84 -6.96 -1.29
C VAL A 30 -17.46 -8.07 -2.15
N ALA A 31 -18.69 -7.86 -2.62
CA ALA A 31 -19.40 -8.87 -3.41
C ALA A 31 -18.67 -9.21 -4.72
N ASP A 32 -18.11 -8.21 -5.40
CA ASP A 32 -17.40 -8.39 -6.65
C ASP A 32 -16.00 -8.99 -6.43
N LEU A 33 -15.26 -8.56 -5.40
CA LEU A 33 -13.97 -9.18 -5.04
C LEU A 33 -14.12 -10.67 -4.70
N VAL A 34 -15.13 -11.03 -3.91
CA VAL A 34 -15.41 -12.43 -3.57
C VAL A 34 -15.80 -13.24 -4.81
N ALA A 35 -16.63 -12.67 -5.69
CA ALA A 35 -17.02 -13.32 -6.94
C ALA A 35 -15.82 -13.55 -7.88
N LEU A 36 -14.98 -12.52 -8.06
CA LEU A 36 -13.77 -12.61 -8.89
C LEU A 36 -12.80 -13.66 -8.33
N ALA A 37 -12.58 -13.69 -7.02
CA ALA A 37 -11.75 -14.72 -6.38
C ALA A 37 -12.31 -16.13 -6.60
N ALA A 38 -13.64 -16.31 -6.54
CA ALA A 38 -14.31 -17.58 -6.81
C ALA A 38 -14.19 -18.02 -8.29
N GLU A 39 -14.01 -17.08 -9.21
CA GLU A 39 -13.70 -17.34 -10.63
C GLU A 39 -12.23 -17.69 -10.87
N GLY A 40 -11.41 -17.72 -9.81
CA GLY A 40 -9.97 -18.04 -9.87
C GLY A 40 -9.10 -16.86 -10.29
N ILE A 41 -9.62 -15.63 -10.27
CA ILE A 41 -8.84 -14.41 -10.48
C ILE A 41 -8.06 -14.12 -9.20
N PRO A 42 -6.71 -14.16 -9.22
CA PRO A 42 -5.92 -13.79 -8.06
C PRO A 42 -6.02 -12.29 -7.76
N ILE A 43 -6.06 -11.96 -6.48
CA ILE A 43 -6.22 -10.61 -5.97
C ILE A 43 -5.13 -10.35 -4.94
N VAL A 44 -4.37 -9.28 -5.12
CA VAL A 44 -3.41 -8.83 -4.11
C VAL A 44 -3.68 -7.38 -3.75
N PHE A 45 -3.86 -7.14 -2.46
CA PHE A 45 -3.89 -5.79 -1.91
C PHE A 45 -2.46 -5.32 -1.70
N ASN A 46 -1.98 -4.36 -2.48
CA ASN A 46 -0.64 -3.80 -2.38
C ASN A 46 -0.74 -2.36 -1.88
N THR A 47 -0.43 -2.13 -0.61
CA THR A 47 -0.78 -0.90 0.10
C THR A 47 0.34 -0.41 1.03
N GLY A 48 0.30 0.89 1.35
CA GLY A 48 1.09 1.45 2.44
C GLY A 48 0.52 1.16 3.84
N ARG A 49 -0.73 0.66 3.94
CA ARG A 49 -1.37 0.32 5.22
C ARG A 49 -0.69 -0.86 5.94
N SER A 50 -0.93 -0.95 7.24
CA SER A 50 -0.44 -2.05 8.08
C SER A 50 -1.29 -3.31 7.91
N ASP A 51 -0.76 -4.46 8.34
CA ASP A 51 -1.52 -5.70 8.43
C ASP A 51 -2.73 -5.58 9.37
N ALA A 52 -2.63 -4.77 10.43
CA ALA A 52 -3.73 -4.55 11.36
C ALA A 52 -4.92 -3.89 10.66
N PHE A 53 -4.68 -2.86 9.83
CA PHE A 53 -5.71 -2.22 9.02
C PHE A 53 -6.31 -3.20 8.01
N ILE A 54 -5.48 -3.96 7.29
CA ILE A 54 -5.95 -4.98 6.35
C ILE A 54 -6.86 -6.00 7.06
N ARG A 55 -6.48 -6.44 8.26
CA ARG A 55 -7.26 -7.40 9.04
C ARG A 55 -8.67 -6.88 9.33
N SER A 56 -8.79 -5.65 9.80
CA SER A 56 -10.09 -5.10 10.22
C SER A 56 -10.92 -4.64 9.03
N GLU A 57 -10.33 -3.89 8.10
CA GLU A 57 -11.06 -3.15 7.07
C GLU A 57 -11.24 -3.91 5.76
N VAL A 58 -10.44 -4.95 5.52
CA VAL A 58 -10.48 -5.72 4.26
C VAL A 58 -10.82 -7.18 4.51
N VAL A 59 -10.03 -7.86 5.34
CA VAL A 59 -10.19 -9.31 5.57
C VAL A 59 -11.51 -9.63 6.24
N GLY A 60 -11.87 -8.91 7.31
CA GLY A 60 -13.16 -9.08 7.99
C GLY A 60 -14.36 -9.00 7.03
N PRO A 61 -14.49 -7.91 6.24
CA PRO A 61 -15.52 -7.80 5.21
C PRO A 61 -15.50 -8.90 4.15
N LEU A 62 -14.33 -9.30 3.63
CA LEU A 62 -14.24 -10.38 2.64
C LEU A 62 -14.73 -11.73 3.19
N LEU A 63 -14.36 -12.07 4.42
CA LEU A 63 -14.85 -13.29 5.07
C LEU A 63 -16.36 -13.22 5.31
N ALA A 64 -16.86 -12.09 5.80
CA ALA A 64 -18.30 -11.88 5.98
C ALA A 64 -19.07 -11.93 4.64
N GLY A 65 -18.43 -11.52 3.55
CA GLY A 65 -18.92 -11.60 2.18
C GLY A 65 -18.87 -13.00 1.56
N GLY A 66 -18.28 -13.98 2.24
CA GLY A 66 -18.25 -15.37 1.80
C GLY A 66 -17.02 -15.75 0.96
N LEU A 67 -15.88 -15.09 1.16
CA LEU A 67 -14.60 -15.52 0.58
C LEU A 67 -14.36 -17.01 0.93
N ALA A 68 -14.27 -17.85 -0.10
CA ALA A 68 -14.11 -19.28 0.03
C ALA A 68 -12.63 -19.68 0.18
N GLU A 69 -12.41 -20.86 0.75
CA GLU A 69 -11.09 -21.50 0.72
C GLU A 69 -10.65 -21.75 -0.73
N GLY A 70 -9.35 -21.61 -1.00
CA GLY A 70 -8.79 -21.75 -2.35
C GLY A 70 -8.80 -20.48 -3.20
N GLY A 71 -9.41 -19.38 -2.73
CA GLY A 71 -9.21 -18.06 -3.31
C GLY A 71 -7.74 -17.62 -3.16
N ARG A 72 -7.11 -17.21 -4.26
CA ARG A 72 -5.72 -16.69 -4.28
C ARG A 72 -5.73 -15.20 -3.93
N VAL A 73 -5.94 -14.92 -2.64
CA VAL A 73 -6.01 -13.56 -2.11
C VAL A 73 -4.85 -13.31 -1.16
N HIS A 74 -4.11 -12.23 -1.38
CA HIS A 74 -2.96 -11.87 -0.54
C HIS A 74 -2.99 -10.39 -0.16
N ALA A 75 -2.26 -10.06 0.89
CA ALA A 75 -1.93 -8.69 1.24
C ALA A 75 -0.42 -8.50 1.22
N VAL A 76 -0.01 -7.40 0.61
CA VAL A 76 1.34 -6.83 0.63
C VAL A 76 1.19 -5.44 1.24
N CYS A 77 1.50 -5.37 2.52
CA CYS A 77 1.41 -4.20 3.37
C CYS A 77 2.73 -3.43 3.38
N GLU A 78 2.68 -2.20 3.90
CA GLU A 78 3.88 -1.39 4.14
C GLU A 78 4.80 -1.28 2.91
N LYS A 79 4.18 -1.10 1.73
CA LYS A 79 4.86 -0.92 0.43
C LYS A 79 5.87 -2.06 0.14
N GLY A 80 5.47 -3.31 0.40
CA GLY A 80 6.28 -4.49 0.08
C GLY A 80 7.04 -5.11 1.26
N ALA A 81 7.03 -4.47 2.44
CA ALA A 81 7.82 -4.92 3.57
C ALA A 81 7.15 -6.00 4.43
N VAL A 82 5.82 -6.11 4.37
CA VAL A 82 5.04 -7.09 5.16
C VAL A 82 4.04 -7.77 4.25
N TRP A 83 3.89 -9.09 4.31
CA TRP A 83 2.91 -9.80 3.49
C TRP A 83 2.37 -11.08 4.12
N CYS A 84 1.19 -11.48 3.66
CA CYS A 84 0.55 -12.75 4.02
C CYS A 84 -0.54 -13.15 3.01
N SER A 85 -0.96 -14.41 3.06
CA SER A 85 -2.16 -14.90 2.38
C SER A 85 -3.43 -14.64 3.20
N ILE A 86 -4.56 -14.47 2.53
CA ILE A 86 -5.88 -14.20 3.10
C ILE A 86 -6.81 -15.36 2.76
N GLY A 87 -7.63 -15.79 3.72
CA GLY A 87 -8.65 -16.81 3.48
C GLY A 87 -9.25 -17.40 4.76
N PRO A 88 -10.43 -18.04 4.66
CA PRO A 88 -11.14 -18.59 5.81
C PRO A 88 -10.41 -19.76 6.51
N GLN A 89 -9.41 -20.36 5.85
CA GLN A 89 -8.57 -21.42 6.41
C GLN A 89 -7.60 -20.92 7.49
N TYR A 90 -7.38 -19.60 7.59
CA TYR A 90 -6.49 -19.01 8.59
C TYR A 90 -7.28 -18.43 9.76
N ASP A 91 -6.73 -18.52 10.97
CA ASP A 91 -7.34 -17.92 12.15
C ASP A 91 -7.41 -16.38 12.01
N GLY A 92 -8.62 -15.84 12.16
CA GLY A 92 -8.88 -14.42 11.89
C GLY A 92 -8.64 -14.01 10.42
N GLY A 93 -8.60 -14.95 9.48
CA GLY A 93 -8.58 -14.70 8.03
C GLY A 93 -7.24 -14.38 7.38
N MET A 94 -6.15 -14.30 8.16
CA MET A 94 -4.82 -13.99 7.64
C MET A 94 -3.83 -15.07 8.05
N GLY A 95 -3.04 -15.54 7.09
CA GLY A 95 -1.94 -16.45 7.32
C GLY A 95 -0.81 -15.82 8.13
N GLU A 96 0.27 -16.57 8.30
CA GLU A 96 1.47 -16.07 8.97
C GLU A 96 2.02 -14.83 8.25
N LEU A 97 2.31 -13.80 9.02
CA LEU A 97 2.90 -12.57 8.51
C LEU A 97 4.38 -12.81 8.27
N THR A 98 4.83 -12.52 7.06
CA THR A 98 6.26 -12.40 6.78
C THR A 98 6.64 -10.93 6.78
N VAL A 99 7.70 -10.59 7.50
CA VAL A 99 8.30 -9.25 7.53
C VAL A 99 9.68 -9.34 6.90
N ALA A 100 9.94 -8.46 5.92
CA ALA A 100 11.27 -8.29 5.37
C ALA A 100 12.13 -7.49 6.37
N GLU A 101 12.83 -8.21 7.25
CA GLU A 101 13.69 -7.62 8.27
C GLU A 101 14.79 -6.72 7.68
N ASP A 102 15.21 -6.97 6.45
CA ASP A 102 16.17 -6.11 5.73
C ASP A 102 15.58 -4.78 5.24
N LEU A 103 14.26 -4.62 5.32
CA LEU A 103 13.52 -3.38 5.06
C LEU A 103 13.04 -2.71 6.36
N ALA A 104 13.22 -3.37 7.51
CA ALA A 104 12.73 -2.88 8.79
C ALA A 104 13.71 -1.92 9.46
N LEU A 105 13.19 -0.79 9.95
CA LEU A 105 14.00 0.16 10.72
C LEU A 105 14.53 -0.46 12.01
N PRO A 106 15.73 -0.04 12.47
CA PRO A 106 16.24 -0.44 13.77
C PRO A 106 15.25 -0.14 14.89
N ARG A 107 15.07 -1.08 15.83
CA ARG A 107 14.12 -0.93 16.95
C ARG A 107 14.41 0.30 17.80
N ASP A 108 15.69 0.55 18.07
CA ASP A 108 16.14 1.71 18.83
C ASP A 108 15.87 3.03 18.11
N TYR A 109 15.79 3.05 16.77
CA TYR A 109 15.34 4.22 16.03
C TYR A 109 13.83 4.45 16.21
N ALA A 110 13.02 3.39 16.10
CA ALA A 110 11.58 3.49 16.32
C ALA A 110 11.25 3.96 17.76
N ASP A 111 11.99 3.45 18.75
CA ASP A 111 11.86 3.87 20.14
C ASP A 111 12.21 5.35 20.32
N GLU A 112 13.29 5.83 19.73
CA GLU A 112 13.64 7.25 19.76
C GLU A 112 12.57 8.14 19.10
N MET A 113 11.98 7.71 17.98
CA MET A 113 10.89 8.46 17.33
C MET A 113 9.63 8.48 18.19
N ARG A 114 9.30 7.39 18.89
CA ARG A 114 8.19 7.34 19.83
C ARG A 114 8.40 8.31 20.99
N GLU A 115 9.61 8.36 21.54
CA GLU A 115 9.96 9.31 22.60
C GLU A 115 9.91 10.75 22.11
N LEU A 116 10.46 11.03 20.94
CA LEU A 116 10.41 12.36 20.31
C LEU A 116 8.96 12.83 20.11
N VAL A 117 8.08 11.97 19.59
CA VAL A 117 6.67 12.28 19.43
C VAL A 117 6.03 12.57 20.78
N ARG A 118 6.24 11.70 21.78
CA ARG A 118 5.66 11.88 23.12
C ARG A 118 6.10 13.18 23.78
N ASP A 119 7.38 13.54 23.66
CA ASP A 119 7.98 14.60 24.45
C ASP A 119 7.85 15.98 23.77
N GLU A 120 7.83 16.04 22.44
CA GLU A 120 7.91 17.32 21.70
C GLU A 120 6.76 17.56 20.70
N TYR A 121 6.03 16.52 20.28
CA TYR A 121 5.03 16.64 19.20
C TYR A 121 3.67 15.99 19.53
N ALA A 122 3.43 15.60 20.79
CA ALA A 122 2.25 14.83 21.18
C ALA A 122 0.94 15.61 21.00
N ASP A 123 1.00 16.94 20.93
CA ASP A 123 -0.11 17.85 20.62
C ASP A 123 -0.44 17.92 19.12
N LEU A 124 0.47 17.47 18.24
CA LEU A 124 0.34 17.59 16.78
C LEU A 124 0.12 16.24 16.09
N VAL A 125 0.84 15.22 16.54
CA VAL A 125 0.91 13.92 15.87
C VAL A 125 0.82 12.77 16.88
N PHE A 126 0.67 11.57 16.35
CA PHE A 126 0.82 10.33 17.09
C PHE A 126 1.72 9.36 16.32
N PHE A 127 2.36 8.44 17.05
CA PHE A 127 3.13 7.34 16.47
C PHE A 127 2.16 6.20 16.11
N ASP A 128 2.16 5.76 14.86
CA ASP A 128 1.38 4.59 14.43
C ASP A 128 2.06 3.30 14.91
N GLU A 129 1.54 2.73 15.99
CA GLU A 129 2.05 1.49 16.59
C GLU A 129 1.73 0.23 15.75
N THR A 130 0.99 0.36 14.65
CA THR A 130 0.58 -0.80 13.84
C THR A 130 1.59 -1.18 12.77
N LYS A 131 2.56 -0.31 12.46
CA LYS A 131 3.60 -0.56 11.47
C LYS A 131 4.68 -1.49 12.02
N ARG A 132 5.19 -2.38 11.17
CA ARG A 132 6.20 -3.39 11.53
C ARG A 132 7.58 -3.10 10.99
N ALA A 133 7.67 -2.58 9.76
CA ALA A 133 8.94 -2.34 9.08
C ALA A 133 9.27 -0.84 9.00
N MET A 134 8.26 0.01 8.89
CA MET A 134 8.44 1.46 8.85
C MET A 134 8.02 2.16 10.15
N VAL A 135 8.49 3.39 10.33
CA VAL A 135 7.95 4.32 11.34
C VAL A 135 7.00 5.26 10.61
N SER A 136 5.76 5.36 11.07
CA SER A 136 4.79 6.31 10.53
C SER A 136 4.28 7.20 11.65
N ILE A 137 4.38 8.52 11.42
CA ILE A 137 3.93 9.54 12.36
C ILE A 137 2.78 10.31 11.71
N GLU A 138 1.57 10.13 12.23
CA GLU A 138 0.35 10.67 11.65
C GLU A 138 -0.13 11.92 12.39
N GLN A 139 -0.63 12.89 11.62
CA GLN A 139 -1.30 14.08 12.15
C GLN A 139 -2.56 13.70 12.93
N ARG A 140 -2.76 14.32 14.09
CA ARG A 140 -4.03 14.24 14.83
C ARG A 140 -5.16 14.92 14.06
N VAL A 141 -6.33 14.28 14.02
CA VAL A 141 -7.49 14.76 13.25
C VAL A 141 -8.06 16.08 13.78
N GLU A 142 -7.84 16.38 15.07
CA GLU A 142 -8.30 17.62 15.71
C GLU A 142 -7.37 18.81 15.45
N VAL A 143 -6.17 18.56 14.91
CA VAL A 143 -5.15 19.59 14.68
C VAL A 143 -5.36 20.20 13.29
N LEU A 144 -5.29 21.52 13.19
CA LEU A 144 -5.31 22.19 11.89
C LEU A 144 -4.09 21.77 11.07
N ASN A 145 -4.32 21.34 9.83
CA ASN A 145 -3.27 20.86 8.94
C ASN A 145 -2.13 21.87 8.75
N ALA A 146 -2.44 23.17 8.65
CA ALA A 146 -1.42 24.22 8.55
C ALA A 146 -0.48 24.27 9.78
N THR A 147 -0.97 23.95 10.98
CA THR A 147 -0.16 23.89 12.20
C THR A 147 0.81 22.70 12.14
N TYR A 148 0.33 21.55 11.68
CA TYR A 148 1.17 20.38 11.46
C TYR A 148 2.26 20.65 10.41
N LEU A 149 1.87 21.14 9.22
CA LEU A 149 2.80 21.42 8.12
C LEU A 149 3.88 22.45 8.49
N ALA A 150 3.57 23.40 9.38
CA ALA A 150 4.57 24.35 9.87
C ALA A 150 5.66 23.70 10.74
N ARG A 151 5.38 22.54 11.37
CA ARG A 151 6.29 21.83 12.28
C ARG A 151 6.89 20.56 11.67
N GLN A 152 6.28 20.00 10.62
CA GLN A 152 6.76 18.78 9.94
C GLN A 152 8.22 18.85 9.50
N PRO A 153 8.74 19.94 8.86
CA PRO A 153 10.14 19.98 8.47
C PRO A 153 11.14 19.89 9.64
N GLU A 154 10.76 20.39 10.82
CA GLU A 154 11.59 20.28 12.03
C GLU A 154 11.65 18.83 12.53
N PHE A 155 10.50 18.14 12.54
CA PHE A 155 10.42 16.73 12.89
C PHE A 155 11.25 15.88 11.91
N ASP A 156 11.06 16.08 10.61
CA ASP A 156 11.76 15.35 9.56
C ASP A 156 13.29 15.50 9.68
N ALA A 157 13.77 16.71 10.01
CA ALA A 157 15.19 16.95 10.22
C ALA A 157 15.75 16.20 11.43
N LYS A 158 14.98 16.09 12.53
CA LYS A 158 15.36 15.30 13.72
C LYS A 158 15.38 13.80 13.40
N ALA A 159 14.41 13.32 12.61
CA ALA A 159 14.36 11.95 12.11
C ALA A 159 15.59 11.60 11.25
N MET A 160 15.95 12.46 10.28
CA MET A 160 17.18 12.28 9.49
C MET A 160 18.43 12.24 10.38
N ALA A 161 18.56 13.19 11.31
CA ALA A 161 19.71 13.25 12.20
C ALA A 161 19.83 12.01 13.11
N ALA A 162 18.71 11.39 13.47
CA ALA A 162 18.69 10.13 14.24
C ALA A 162 19.22 8.94 13.43
N LEU A 163 18.94 8.87 12.12
CA LEU A 163 19.54 7.88 11.22
C LEU A 163 21.03 8.12 11.02
N GLU A 164 21.44 9.37 10.80
CA GLU A 164 22.86 9.70 10.62
C GLU A 164 23.71 9.38 11.86
N ARG A 165 23.19 9.62 13.07
CA ARG A 165 23.87 9.24 14.32
C ARG A 165 24.13 7.74 14.43
N ARG A 166 23.34 6.91 13.74
CA ARG A 166 23.49 5.46 13.64
C ARG A 166 24.39 5.03 12.49
N GLY A 167 24.96 5.99 11.74
CA GLY A 167 25.77 5.73 10.55
C GLY A 167 24.94 5.23 9.37
N LEU A 168 23.64 5.53 9.33
CA LEU A 168 22.74 5.11 8.26
C LEU A 168 22.52 6.25 7.27
N GLY A 169 22.55 5.92 5.98
CA GLY A 169 22.30 6.87 4.92
C GLY A 169 20.81 7.13 4.76
N VAL A 170 20.44 8.40 4.60
CA VAL A 170 19.05 8.85 4.53
C VAL A 170 18.87 9.94 3.48
N ARG A 171 17.71 9.93 2.81
CA ARG A 171 17.27 11.06 1.98
C ARG A 171 15.92 11.62 2.38
N ARG A 172 15.69 12.88 2.05
CA ARG A 172 14.39 13.55 2.10
C ARG A 172 14.31 14.55 0.96
N LEU A 173 13.40 14.33 0.01
CA LEU A 173 13.33 15.14 -1.22
C LEU A 173 14.74 15.22 -1.86
N ASP A 174 15.29 16.43 -2.00
CA ASP A 174 16.63 16.69 -2.56
C ASP A 174 17.77 16.65 -1.52
N ASP A 175 17.47 16.53 -0.22
CA ASP A 175 18.49 16.40 0.84
C ASP A 175 18.91 14.93 0.96
N VAL A 176 20.15 14.63 0.57
CA VAL A 176 20.71 13.28 0.54
C VAL A 176 21.95 13.23 1.43
N ARG A 177 21.94 12.35 2.43
CA ARG A 177 23.01 12.17 3.40
C ARG A 177 23.44 10.70 3.38
N PRO A 178 24.43 10.33 2.54
CA PRO A 178 24.88 8.96 2.47
C PRO A 178 25.65 8.56 3.74
N ASP A 179 25.72 7.24 3.99
CA ASP A 179 26.58 6.69 5.03
C ASP A 179 28.07 6.73 4.68
N ALA A 180 28.90 6.10 5.52
CA ALA A 180 30.35 6.02 5.32
C ALA A 180 30.77 5.26 4.04
N ASP A 181 29.91 4.38 3.52
CA ASP A 181 30.14 3.61 2.30
C ASP A 181 29.51 4.27 1.05
N GLY A 182 28.86 5.43 1.22
CA GLY A 182 28.20 6.16 0.14
C GLY A 182 26.78 5.68 -0.16
N ALA A 183 26.20 4.81 0.67
CA ALA A 183 24.87 4.25 0.48
C ALA A 183 23.77 5.10 1.12
N VAL A 184 22.56 5.01 0.57
CA VAL A 184 21.33 5.62 1.09
C VAL A 184 20.29 4.51 1.23
N GLN A 185 20.06 4.08 2.46
CA GLN A 185 19.18 2.93 2.73
C GLN A 185 17.77 3.36 3.12
N TRP A 186 17.61 4.58 3.62
CA TRP A 186 16.35 5.05 4.21
C TRP A 186 15.89 6.34 3.55
N ARG A 187 14.58 6.59 3.64
CA ARG A 187 14.00 7.86 3.25
C ARG A 187 13.03 8.37 4.30
N ILE A 188 12.96 9.69 4.39
CA ILE A 188 11.85 10.40 5.02
C ILE A 188 10.89 10.80 3.90
N ASP A 189 9.66 10.28 3.95
CA ASP A 189 8.61 10.48 2.97
C ASP A 189 7.46 11.29 3.61
N PRO A 190 7.57 12.63 3.64
CA PRO A 190 6.52 13.48 4.19
C PRO A 190 5.33 13.56 3.22
N THR A 191 4.12 13.40 3.76
CA THR A 191 2.86 13.65 3.09
C THR A 191 2.17 14.89 3.67
N ILE A 192 0.96 15.20 3.17
CA ILE A 192 0.17 16.30 3.72
C ILE A 192 -0.30 16.05 5.16
N ILE A 193 -0.36 14.80 5.63
CA ILE A 193 -0.92 14.42 6.95
C ILE A 193 -0.05 13.44 7.74
N SER A 194 1.12 13.07 7.24
CA SER A 194 2.02 12.13 7.91
C SER A 194 3.48 12.34 7.50
N THR A 195 4.40 11.80 8.30
CA THR A 195 5.77 11.54 7.89
C THR A 195 6.05 10.05 8.05
N ASP A 196 6.38 9.39 6.94
CA ASP A 196 6.84 8.01 6.97
C ASP A 196 8.38 7.99 6.92
N VAL A 197 8.98 7.09 7.69
CA VAL A 197 10.40 6.77 7.64
C VAL A 197 10.49 5.29 7.27
N GLU A 198 11.09 5.00 6.14
CA GLU A 198 11.04 3.67 5.54
C GLU A 198 12.29 3.38 4.70
N SER A 199 12.49 2.11 4.36
CA SER A 199 13.55 1.71 3.44
C SER A 199 13.36 2.40 2.09
N ASP A 200 14.45 2.88 1.50
CA ASP A 200 14.42 3.50 0.19
C ASP A 200 14.00 2.51 -0.91
N ARG A 201 14.19 1.21 -0.66
CA ARG A 201 13.76 0.11 -1.53
C ARG A 201 12.26 -0.20 -1.42
N SER A 202 11.59 0.24 -0.36
CA SER A 202 10.15 -0.02 -0.20
C SER A 202 9.37 0.81 -1.22
N GLY A 203 8.32 0.23 -1.80
CA GLY A 203 7.57 0.85 -2.88
C GLY A 203 6.48 -0.05 -3.44
N LYS A 204 5.59 0.54 -4.24
CA LYS A 204 4.50 -0.20 -4.89
C LYS A 204 5.01 -1.14 -5.99
N ASP A 205 6.17 -0.85 -6.55
CA ASP A 205 6.95 -1.72 -7.44
C ASP A 205 7.46 -2.97 -6.71
N LEU A 206 8.13 -2.82 -5.56
CA LEU A 206 8.53 -3.96 -4.72
C LEU A 206 7.30 -4.77 -4.28
N GLY A 207 6.21 -4.08 -3.96
CA GLY A 207 4.95 -4.74 -3.65
C GLY A 207 4.39 -5.56 -4.82
N ALA A 208 4.57 -5.11 -6.06
CA ALA A 208 4.18 -5.86 -7.25
C ALA A 208 5.06 -7.09 -7.47
N GLU A 209 6.38 -6.97 -7.29
CA GLU A 209 7.30 -8.11 -7.30
C GLU A 209 6.89 -9.19 -6.29
N ARG A 210 6.71 -8.79 -5.02
CA ARG A 210 6.25 -9.68 -3.95
C ARG A 210 4.91 -10.34 -4.27
N SER A 211 3.99 -9.60 -4.87
CA SER A 211 2.68 -10.11 -5.27
C SER A 211 2.83 -11.27 -6.25
N LEU A 212 3.74 -11.17 -7.22
CA LEU A 212 3.98 -12.23 -8.20
C LEU A 212 4.73 -13.42 -7.59
N GLU A 213 5.66 -13.18 -6.66
CA GLU A 213 6.30 -14.28 -5.91
C GLU A 213 5.27 -15.12 -5.15
N LEU A 214 4.38 -14.46 -4.40
CA LEU A 214 3.31 -15.12 -3.65
C LEU A 214 2.36 -15.88 -4.58
N LEU A 215 1.89 -15.22 -5.63
CA LEU A 215 1.00 -15.85 -6.58
C LEU A 215 1.66 -17.02 -7.30
N GLY A 216 2.94 -16.94 -7.62
CA GLY A 216 3.70 -18.02 -8.24
C GLY A 216 3.83 -19.27 -7.35
N GLN A 217 3.84 -19.10 -6.02
CA GLN A 217 3.80 -20.21 -5.07
C GLN A 217 2.44 -20.93 -5.08
N ASP A 218 1.37 -20.19 -5.33
CA ASP A 218 -0.01 -20.70 -5.37
C ASP A 218 -0.42 -21.28 -6.74
N GLY A 219 0.37 -21.04 -7.80
CA GLY A 219 0.15 -21.63 -9.12
C GLY A 219 0.52 -20.70 -10.29
N GLU A 220 0.00 -21.02 -11.47
CA GLU A 220 0.29 -20.25 -12.68
C GLU A 220 -0.13 -18.77 -12.53
N LEU A 221 0.72 -17.88 -13.03
CA LEU A 221 0.46 -16.45 -13.02
C LEU A 221 -0.55 -16.04 -14.10
N PRO A 222 -1.32 -14.96 -13.86
CA PRO A 222 -2.22 -14.39 -14.85
C PRO A 222 -1.53 -13.93 -16.14
N VAL A 223 -2.26 -14.02 -17.25
CA VAL A 223 -1.79 -13.52 -18.56
C VAL A 223 -1.94 -12.01 -18.73
N THR A 224 -2.97 -11.42 -18.11
CA THR A 224 -3.20 -9.96 -18.11
C THR A 224 -3.43 -9.45 -16.70
N TRP A 225 -3.07 -8.18 -16.48
CA TRP A 225 -3.13 -7.55 -15.17
C TRP A 225 -3.94 -6.25 -15.19
N ARG A 226 -4.62 -5.99 -14.08
CA ARG A 226 -5.16 -4.68 -13.76
C ARG A 226 -4.57 -4.22 -12.44
N THR A 227 -4.04 -3.01 -12.47
CA THR A 227 -3.63 -2.32 -11.24
C THR A 227 -4.61 -1.19 -10.97
N VAL A 228 -4.85 -0.84 -9.71
CA VAL A 228 -5.77 0.23 -9.34
C VAL A 228 -5.16 1.07 -8.23
N GLY A 229 -5.22 2.39 -8.35
CA GLY A 229 -4.69 3.31 -7.36
C GLY A 229 -5.26 4.72 -7.46
N ASP A 230 -5.04 5.51 -6.41
CA ASP A 230 -5.50 6.91 -6.31
C ASP A 230 -4.35 7.92 -6.27
N SER A 231 -3.10 7.43 -6.27
CA SER A 231 -1.90 8.23 -6.11
C SER A 231 -0.89 7.98 -7.24
N ARG A 232 0.10 8.87 -7.33
CA ARG A 232 1.25 8.69 -8.24
C ARG A 232 2.07 7.45 -7.94
N SER A 233 2.18 7.09 -6.66
CA SER A 233 2.99 5.93 -6.26
C SER A 233 2.40 4.62 -6.78
N ASP A 234 1.09 4.54 -6.99
CA ASP A 234 0.41 3.32 -7.42
C ASP A 234 0.70 2.93 -8.88
N TYR A 235 1.09 3.91 -9.71
CA TYR A 235 1.55 3.65 -11.07
C TYR A 235 2.77 2.72 -11.09
N ALA A 236 3.59 2.74 -10.04
CA ALA A 236 4.77 1.88 -9.94
C ALA A 236 4.42 0.37 -9.97
N MET A 237 3.19 -0.02 -9.61
CA MET A 237 2.73 -1.40 -9.81
C MET A 237 2.67 -1.76 -11.30
N ALA A 238 2.06 -0.89 -12.11
CA ALA A 238 1.92 -1.12 -13.55
C ALA A 238 3.24 -0.91 -14.29
N ASP A 239 4.05 0.07 -13.88
CA ASP A 239 5.39 0.26 -14.42
C ASP A 239 6.25 -1.00 -14.23
N TRP A 240 6.25 -1.56 -13.01
CA TRP A 240 7.00 -2.77 -12.71
C TRP A 240 6.49 -3.96 -13.54
N LEU A 241 5.17 -4.18 -13.60
CA LEU A 241 4.58 -5.25 -14.42
C LEU A 241 4.94 -5.12 -15.90
N HIS A 242 4.81 -3.91 -16.45
CA HIS A 242 5.13 -3.65 -17.85
C HIS A 242 6.61 -3.87 -18.16
N ALA A 243 7.50 -3.36 -17.30
CA ALA A 243 8.94 -3.54 -17.43
C ALA A 243 9.37 -5.02 -17.39
N HIS A 244 8.60 -5.87 -16.70
CA HIS A 244 8.81 -7.32 -16.61
C HIS A 244 8.00 -8.12 -17.65
N GLY A 245 7.45 -7.45 -18.67
CA GLY A 245 6.85 -8.08 -19.85
C GLY A 245 5.39 -8.54 -19.67
N HIS A 246 4.71 -8.08 -18.62
CA HIS A 246 3.30 -8.38 -18.41
C HIS A 246 2.39 -7.41 -19.18
N GLU A 247 1.30 -7.93 -19.74
CA GLU A 247 0.22 -7.10 -20.27
C GLU A 247 -0.57 -6.50 -19.11
N VAL A 248 -0.56 -5.17 -19.00
CA VAL A 248 -1.15 -4.44 -17.87
C VAL A 248 -1.92 -3.22 -18.34
N ALA A 249 -2.98 -2.89 -17.61
CA ALA A 249 -3.60 -1.56 -17.62
C ALA A 249 -3.71 -1.05 -16.18
N HIS A 250 -3.51 0.25 -15.99
CA HIS A 250 -3.68 0.92 -14.70
C HIS A 250 -5.03 1.64 -14.66
N VAL A 251 -5.78 1.47 -13.57
CA VAL A 251 -6.98 2.25 -13.29
C VAL A 251 -6.61 3.37 -12.33
N ASP A 252 -6.74 4.61 -12.79
CA ASP A 252 -6.57 5.80 -11.97
C ASP A 252 -7.95 6.24 -11.47
N VAL A 253 -8.18 6.12 -10.16
CA VAL A 253 -9.46 6.53 -9.54
C VAL A 253 -9.46 8.00 -9.13
N ARG A 254 -8.40 8.76 -9.43
CA ARG A 254 -8.28 10.19 -9.15
C ARG A 254 -7.62 10.97 -10.32
N PRO A 255 -8.18 10.89 -11.54
CA PRO A 255 -7.53 11.43 -12.73
C PRO A 255 -7.43 12.97 -12.78
N ALA A 256 -8.19 13.68 -11.91
CA ALA A 256 -8.15 15.14 -11.81
C ALA A 256 -6.78 15.68 -11.35
N ASP A 257 -5.98 14.86 -10.68
CA ASP A 257 -4.60 15.21 -10.30
C ASP A 257 -3.64 15.18 -11.51
N GLY A 258 -4.15 14.81 -12.69
CA GLY A 258 -3.44 14.60 -13.95
C GLY A 258 -3.23 13.11 -14.20
N VAL A 259 -3.14 12.69 -15.45
CA VAL A 259 -2.77 11.29 -15.80
C VAL A 259 -1.38 11.32 -16.44
N PRO A 260 -0.39 10.55 -15.93
CA PRO A 260 0.94 10.51 -16.50
C PRO A 260 0.91 9.86 -17.88
N ALA A 261 1.85 10.24 -18.74
CA ALA A 261 2.09 9.52 -19.98
C ALA A 261 2.80 8.20 -19.67
N THR A 262 2.18 7.07 -20.01
CA THR A 262 2.70 5.73 -19.74
C THR A 262 2.74 4.89 -21.03
N PRO A 263 3.57 3.82 -21.07
CA PRO A 263 3.64 2.92 -22.22
C PRO A 263 2.51 1.87 -22.25
N TYR A 264 1.64 1.86 -21.23
CA TYR A 264 0.49 0.97 -21.09
C TYR A 264 -0.80 1.78 -20.92
N PRO A 265 -1.99 1.19 -21.16
CA PRO A 265 -3.24 1.92 -21.00
C PRO A 265 -3.49 2.38 -19.57
N VAL A 266 -3.90 3.65 -19.42
CA VAL A 266 -4.50 4.16 -18.18
C VAL A 266 -6.00 4.30 -18.41
N LEU A 267 -6.78 3.66 -17.55
CA LEU A 267 -8.23 3.65 -17.55
C LEU A 267 -8.73 4.58 -16.46
N THR A 268 -9.76 5.35 -16.76
CA THR A 268 -10.42 6.25 -15.81
C THR A 268 -11.92 6.01 -15.92
N ALA A 269 -12.64 6.06 -14.82
CA ALA A 269 -14.10 5.95 -14.88
C ALA A 269 -14.68 7.16 -15.65
N PRO A 270 -15.66 6.96 -16.54
CA PRO A 270 -16.33 8.08 -17.18
C PRO A 270 -17.23 8.81 -16.18
N ASP A 271 -17.75 9.97 -16.61
CA ASP A 271 -18.75 10.76 -15.86
C ASP A 271 -18.25 11.34 -14.51
N GLY A 272 -16.94 11.38 -14.30
CA GLY A 272 -16.32 12.02 -13.14
C GLY A 272 -16.41 11.23 -11.84
N VAL A 273 -16.76 9.95 -11.91
CA VAL A 273 -16.72 9.04 -10.76
C VAL A 273 -15.26 8.80 -10.34
N ILE A 274 -14.97 8.84 -9.05
CA ILE A 274 -13.62 8.75 -8.47
C ILE A 274 -13.59 7.77 -7.29
N HIS A 275 -12.42 7.57 -6.69
CA HIS A 275 -12.20 6.79 -5.47
C HIS A 275 -12.92 5.43 -5.49
N ASP A 276 -13.65 5.10 -4.42
CA ASP A 276 -14.21 3.78 -4.20
C ASP A 276 -15.43 3.54 -5.10
N GLU A 277 -16.14 4.60 -5.52
CA GLU A 277 -17.17 4.46 -6.55
C GLU A 277 -16.57 4.05 -7.91
N ALA A 278 -15.39 4.59 -8.27
CA ALA A 278 -14.70 4.20 -9.50
C ALA A 278 -14.16 2.76 -9.38
N GLY A 279 -13.56 2.42 -8.24
CA GLY A 279 -13.11 1.06 -7.95
C GLY A 279 -14.25 0.03 -8.03
N ALA A 280 -15.39 0.32 -7.39
CA ALA A 280 -16.59 -0.51 -7.46
C ALA A 280 -17.07 -0.74 -8.90
N ARG A 281 -17.03 0.30 -9.74
CA ARG A 281 -17.43 0.20 -11.14
C ARG A 281 -16.53 -0.73 -11.94
N PHE A 282 -15.21 -0.57 -11.82
CA PHE A 282 -14.26 -1.42 -12.54
C PHE A 282 -14.32 -2.88 -12.09
N LEU A 283 -14.49 -3.15 -10.78
CA LEU A 283 -14.69 -4.50 -10.27
C LEU A 283 -15.96 -5.14 -10.87
N ALA A 284 -17.07 -4.40 -10.92
CA ALA A 284 -18.31 -4.87 -11.54
C ALA A 284 -18.17 -5.12 -13.04
N ASP A 285 -17.40 -4.28 -13.76
CA ASP A 285 -17.13 -4.45 -15.18
C ASP A 285 -16.30 -5.71 -15.45
N TRP A 286 -15.22 -5.94 -14.69
CA TRP A 286 -14.40 -7.15 -14.83
C TRP A 286 -15.15 -8.42 -14.48
N ARG A 287 -15.99 -8.38 -13.44
CA ARG A 287 -16.89 -9.49 -13.10
C ARG A 287 -17.88 -9.78 -14.24
N ALA A 288 -18.33 -8.76 -14.96
CA ALA A 288 -19.18 -8.91 -16.13
C ALA A 288 -18.41 -9.33 -17.40
N GLY A 289 -17.08 -9.51 -17.32
CA GLY A 289 -16.21 -9.84 -18.45
C GLY A 289 -16.00 -8.69 -19.44
N ARG A 290 -16.16 -7.44 -18.99
CA ARG A 290 -15.98 -6.21 -19.78
C ARG A 290 -14.59 -5.61 -19.64
#